data_AF-A0A7V9K2P0-F1
#
_entry.id   AF-A0A7V9K2P0-F1
#
_cell.length_a   1.000
_cell.length_b   1.000
_cell.length_c   1.000
_cell.angle_alpha   90.00
_cell.angle_beta   90.00
_cell.angle_gamma   90.00
#
_symmetry.space_group_name_H-M   'P 1'
#
loop_
_entity.id
_entity.type
_entity.pdbx_description
1 polymer ?
#
loop_
_entity_poly.entity_id
_entity_poly.type
_entity_poly.pdbx_seq_one_letter_code
_entity_poly.pdbx_strand_id
1 'polypeptide(L)' 'RSSAHRARALPHWLEHYNEQRRHSAIGNRPPISRVRDVLRQDI' A
#
# COMPACT_ATOMS: atom_id res chain seq x y z
N ARG A 1 11.19 19.03 -8.07
CA ARG A 1 9.88 18.48 -7.60
C ARG A 1 9.57 19.08 -6.23
N SER A 2 8.49 19.83 -6.07
CA SER A 2 8.13 20.49 -4.79
C SER A 2 7.35 19.55 -3.85
N SER A 3 7.28 19.89 -2.56
CA SER A 3 6.48 19.13 -1.57
C SER A 3 4.99 19.06 -1.95
N ALA A 4 4.42 20.19 -2.43
CA ALA A 4 3.02 20.27 -2.86
C ALA A 4 2.70 19.30 -4.02
N HIS A 5 3.63 19.12 -4.96
CA HIS A 5 3.46 18.15 -6.04
C HIS A 5 3.42 16.71 -5.50
N ARG A 6 4.25 16.36 -4.51
CA ARG A 6 4.22 15.03 -3.88
C ARG A 6 2.93 14.80 -3.12
N ALA A 7 2.44 15.81 -2.39
CA ALA A 7 1.18 15.73 -1.66
C ALA A 7 -0.01 15.43 -2.58
N ARG A 8 -0.07 16.09 -3.75
CA ARG A 8 -1.11 15.82 -4.76
C ARG A 8 -1.04 14.43 -5.36
N ALA A 9 0.16 13.88 -5.54
CA ALA A 9 0.35 12.54 -6.09
C ALA A 9 0.21 11.41 -5.06
N LEU A 10 0.21 11.74 -3.76
CA LEU A 10 0.28 10.76 -2.67
C LEU A 10 -0.92 9.79 -2.65
N PRO A 11 -2.18 10.22 -2.79
CA PRO A 11 -3.32 9.30 -2.73
C PRO A 11 -3.23 8.20 -3.79
N HIS A 12 -3.04 8.58 -5.04
CA HIS A 12 -2.86 7.64 -6.15
C HIS A 12 -1.65 6.72 -5.94
N TRP A 13 -0.55 7.26 -5.40
CA TRP A 13 0.64 6.45 -5.16
C TRP A 13 0.43 5.41 -4.06
N LEU A 14 -0.35 5.72 -3.03
CA LEU A 14 -0.67 4.78 -1.95
C LEU A 14 -1.48 3.59 -2.47
N GLU A 15 -2.52 3.83 -3.28
CA GLU A 15 -3.32 2.77 -3.89
C GLU A 15 -2.45 1.85 -4.76
N HIS A 16 -1.68 2.43 -5.68
CA HIS A 16 -0.80 1.67 -6.55
C HIS A 16 0.23 0.85 -5.75
N TYR A 17 0.86 1.45 -4.73
CA TYR A 17 1.87 0.77 -3.92
C TYR A 17 1.27 -0.39 -3.13
N ASN A 18 0.13 -0.18 -2.48
CA ASN A 18 -0.45 -1.18 -1.58
C ASN A 18 -1.17 -2.30 -2.33
N GLU A 19 -1.81 -2.01 -3.46
CA GLU A 19 -2.72 -2.94 -4.12
C GLU A 19 -2.15 -3.58 -5.39
N GLN A 20 -1.25 -2.89 -6.10
CA GLN A 20 -0.81 -3.32 -7.43
C GLN A 20 0.68 -3.64 -7.50
N ARG A 21 1.51 -2.93 -6.73
CA ARG A 21 2.96 -3.07 -6.82
C ARG A 21 3.41 -4.43 -6.34
N ARG A 22 4.02 -5.21 -7.24
CA ARG A 22 4.52 -6.54 -6.90
C ARG A 22 5.85 -6.46 -6.16
N HIS A 23 6.00 -7.28 -5.12
CA HIS A 23 7.21 -7.36 -4.32
C HIS A 23 7.79 -8.77 -4.34
N SER A 24 9.03 -8.92 -4.82
CA SER A 24 9.74 -10.20 -4.89
C SER A 24 9.87 -10.87 -3.52
N ALA A 25 10.10 -10.09 -2.47
CA ALA A 25 10.22 -10.57 -1.09
C ALA A 25 8.96 -11.26 -0.55
N ILE A 26 7.79 -11.05 -1.17
CA ILE A 26 6.52 -11.69 -0.80
C ILE A 26 5.92 -12.49 -1.96
N GLY A 27 6.78 -13.11 -2.77
CA GLY A 27 6.35 -13.99 -3.85
C GLY A 27 5.67 -13.26 -5.00
N ASN A 28 6.13 -12.04 -5.29
CA ASN A 28 5.61 -11.19 -6.37
C ASN A 28 4.14 -10.77 -6.19
N ARG A 29 3.66 -10.76 -4.94
CA ARG A 29 2.32 -10.29 -4.56
C ARG A 29 2.36 -8.82 -4.11
N PRO A 30 1.22 -8.10 -4.15
CA PRO A 30 1.13 -6.75 -3.61
C PRO A 30 1.13 -6.73 -2.07
N PRO A 31 1.57 -5.63 -1.42
CA PRO A 31 1.70 -5.54 0.03
C PRO A 31 0.42 -5.86 0.81
N ILE A 32 -0.74 -5.48 0.27
CA ILE A 32 -2.05 -5.76 0.89
C ILE A 32 -2.28 -7.25 1.11
N SER A 33 -1.66 -8.13 0.31
CA SER A 33 -1.76 -9.59 0.45
C SER A 33 -1.21 -10.12 1.78
N ARG A 34 -0.47 -9.31 2.54
CA ARG A 34 0.03 -9.67 3.88
C ARG A 34 -0.92 -9.26 5.00
N VAL A 35 -1.89 -8.39 4.72
CA VAL A 35 -2.89 -8.00 5.70
C VAL A 35 -3.69 -9.25 6.00
N ARG A 36 -3.46 -9.80 7.20
CA ARG A 36 -4.29 -10.88 7.71
C ARG A 36 -5.65 -10.26 8.04
N ASP A 37 -6.73 -11.01 7.85
CA ASP A 37 -8.03 -10.72 8.45
C ASP A 37 -7.92 -10.91 9.97
N VAL A 38 -7.13 -10.04 10.61
CA VAL A 38 -7.24 -9.79 12.03
C VAL A 38 -8.54 -9.04 12.18
N LEU A 39 -9.62 -9.80 12.36
CA LEU A 39 -10.86 -9.29 12.92
C LEU A 39 -10.49 -8.33 14.05
N ARG A 40 -11.02 -7.12 13.94
CA ARG A 40 -10.98 -6.04 14.93
C ARG A 40 -10.79 -6.64 16.32
N GLN A 41 -9.66 -6.32 16.96
CA GLN A 41 -9.53 -6.49 18.40
C GLN A 41 -10.54 -5.51 18.99
N ASP A 42 -11.76 -5.99 19.22
CA ASP A 42 -12.74 -5.29 20.05
C ASP A 42 -12.12 -5.23 21.45
N ILE A 43 -11.66 -4.04 21.82
CA ILE A 43 -11.39 -3.64 23.20
C ILE A 43 -12.59 -2.82 23.66
#